data_AF-A0AA95ELU9-F1
#
_entry.id   AF-A0AA95ELU9-F1
#
_cell.length_a   1.000
_cell.length_b   1.000
_cell.length_c   1.000
_cell.angle_alpha   90.00
_cell.angle_beta   90.00
_cell.angle_gamma   90.00
#
_symmetry.space_group_name_H-M   'P 1'
#
loop_
_entity.id
_entity.type
_entity.pdbx_description
1 polymer ?
#
loop_
_entity_poly.entity_id
_entity_poly.type
_entity_poly.pdbx_seq_one_letter_code
_entity_poly.pdbx_strand_id
1 'polypeptide(L)' 'MKKVERLLYLAEYKRRQAAPGVKITARNFGRDRRYPITNKFRDRA' A
#
# COMPACT_ATOMS: atom_id res chain seq x y z
N MET A 1 10.72 -12.30 1.45
CA MET A 1 9.61 -11.55 0.80
C MET A 1 8.39 -11.33 1.70
N LYS A 2 7.87 -12.35 2.42
CA LYS A 2 6.68 -12.27 3.32
C LYS A 2 6.67 -11.13 4.36
N LYS A 3 7.83 -10.80 4.94
CA LYS A 3 7.95 -9.72 5.94
C LYS A 3 7.62 -8.35 5.32
N VAL A 4 8.13 -8.10 4.11
CA VAL A 4 7.95 -6.83 3.39
C VAL A 4 6.50 -6.67 2.93
N GLU A 5 5.89 -7.72 2.37
CA GLU A 5 4.47 -7.72 1.99
C GLU A 5 3.55 -7.43 3.19
N ARG A 6 3.80 -8.08 4.33
CA ARG A 6 3.03 -7.83 5.56
C ARG A 6 3.14 -6.37 6.01
N LEU A 7 4.36 -5.81 6.02
CA LEU A 7 4.59 -4.42 6.39
C LEU A 7 3.91 -3.45 5.41
N LEU A 8 3.93 -3.78 4.11
CA LEU A 8 3.27 -2.98 3.09
C LEU A 8 1.76 -2.87 3.32
N TYR A 9 1.10 -3.99 3.61
CA TYR A 9 -0.34 -4.01 3.90
C TYR A 9 -0.68 -3.28 5.19
N LEU A 10 0.11 -3.46 6.26
CA LEU A 10 -0.09 -2.76 7.53
C LEU A 10 0.10 -1.24 7.40
N ALA A 11 0.93 -0.78 6.48
CA ALA A 11 1.20 0.64 6.28
C ALA A 11 0.14 1.37 5.42
N GLU A 12 -0.86 0.67 4.87
CA GLU A 12 -1.86 1.27 3.96
C GLU A 12 -2.64 2.42 4.62
N TYR A 13 -3.02 2.28 5.89
CA TYR A 13 -3.73 3.35 6.61
C TYR A 13 -2.87 4.61 6.74
N LYS A 14 -1.57 4.46 7.03
CA LYS A 14 -0.62 5.57 7.12
C LYS A 14 -0.44 6.26 5.77
N ARG A 15 -0.38 5.49 4.67
CA ARG A 15 -0.24 6.04 3.31
C ARG A 15 -1.46 6.84 2.86
N ARG A 16 -2.67 6.47 3.28
CA ARG A 16 -3.89 7.23 2.98
C ARG A 16 -4.01 8.55 3.75
N GLN A 17 -3.34 8.66 4.90
CA GLN A 17 -3.28 9.88 5.71
C GLN A 17 -2.12 10.80 5.32
N ALA A 18 -1.20 10.34 4.47
CA ALA A 18 -0.09 11.16 3.99
C ALA A 18 -0.57 12.28 3.06
N ALA A 19 0.13 13.41 3.09
CA ALA A 19 -0.14 14.52 2.19
C ALA A 19 0.06 14.10 0.71
N PRO A 20 -0.68 14.70 -0.24
CA PRO A 20 -0.46 14.47 -1.66
C PRO A 20 0.96 14.91 -2.07
N GLY A 21 1.61 14.13 -2.93
CA GLY A 21 2.95 14.41 -3.47
C GLY A 21 3.00 14.24 -4.99
N VAL A 22 4.02 14.80 -5.63
CA VAL A 22 4.20 14.76 -7.09
C VAL A 22 4.53 13.33 -7.55
N LYS A 23 3.87 12.88 -8.64
CA LYS A 23 4.11 11.57 -9.25
C LYS A 23 5.33 11.62 -10.16
N ILE A 24 6.37 10.84 -9.84
CA ILE A 24 7.61 10.71 -10.64
C ILE A 24 7.68 9.33 -11.32
N THR A 25 7.14 8.29 -10.69
CA THR A 25 7.19 6.90 -11.20
C THR A 25 5.88 6.47 -11.84
N ALA A 26 5.95 5.47 -12.73
CA ALA A 26 4.77 4.91 -13.41
C ALA A 26 3.73 4.32 -12.44
N ARG A 27 4.17 3.78 -11.29
CA ARG A 27 3.32 3.18 -10.24
C ARG A 27 3.68 3.75 -8.87
N ASN A 28 2.98 4.82 -8.46
CA ASN A 28 3.16 5.41 -7.13
C ASN A 28 2.17 4.83 -6.10
N PHE A 29 2.39 5.11 -4.81
CA PHE A 29 1.48 4.71 -3.72
C PHE A 29 0.29 5.67 -3.51
N GLY A 30 -0.08 6.43 -4.54
CA GLY A 30 -1.16 7.40 -4.52
C GLY A 30 -2.43 6.83 -5.13
N ARG A 31 -2.79 7.30 -6.32
CA ARG A 31 -3.96 6.82 -7.06
C ARG A 31 -3.73 5.43 -7.66
N ASP A 32 -2.51 5.13 -8.06
CA ASP A 32 -2.19 3.93 -8.86
C ASP A 32 -2.10 2.65 -8.03
N ARG A 33 -1.82 2.76 -6.72
CA ARG A 33 -1.67 1.59 -5.82
C ARG A 33 -2.34 1.83 -4.46
N ARG A 34 -3.66 1.66 -4.45
CA ARG A 34 -4.47 1.65 -3.22
C ARG A 34 -4.91 0.23 -2.90
N TYR A 35 -4.57 -0.23 -1.71
CA TYR A 35 -5.15 -1.45 -1.14
C TYR A 35 -6.25 -1.08 -0.14
N PRO A 36 -7.21 -1.96 0.12
CA PRO A 36 -8.14 -1.75 1.23
C PRO A 36 -7.38 -1.69 2.57
N ILE A 37 -7.82 -0.79 3.47
CA ILE A 37 -7.21 -0.65 4.82
C ILE A 37 -7.47 -1.92 5.63
N THR A 38 -8.72 -2.37 5.64
CA THR A 38 -9.15 -3.64 6.21
C THR A 38 -8.98 -4.73 5.16
N ASN A 39 -7.83 -5.39 5.17
CA ASN A 39 -7.52 -6.47 4.24
C ASN A 39 -7.16 -7.78 4.96
N LYS A 40 -7.94 -8.84 4.75
CA LYS A 40 -7.68 -10.20 5.26
C LYS A 40 -7.07 -11.12 4.19
N PHE A 41 -6.89 -10.64 2.96
CA PHE A 41 -6.25 -11.41 1.89
C PHE A 41 -4.81 -11.78 2.27
N ARG A 42 -4.45 -13.03 2.02
CA ARG A 42 -3.09 -13.57 2.20
C ARG A 42 -2.76 -14.36 0.95
N ASP A 43 -1.68 -13.97 0.27
CA ASP A 43 -1.20 -14.50 -1.02
C ASP A 43 -0.65 -15.94 -0.95
N ARG A 44 -1.02 -16.68 0.09
CA ARG A 44 -0.60 -18.05 0.37
C ARG A 44 -1.86 -18.90 0.52
N ALA A 45 -2.56 -19.09 -0.59
CA ALA A 45 -3.34 -20.29 -0.83
C ALA A 45 -2.48 -21.20 -1.72
#